data_AF-A0A7S3TJJ2-F1
#
_entry.id   AF-A0A7S3TJJ2-F1
#
_cell.length_a   1.000
_cell.length_b   1.000
_cell.length_c   1.000
_cell.angle_alpha   90.00
_cell.angle_beta   90.00
_cell.angle_gamma   90.00
#
_symmetry.space_group_name_H-M   'P 1'
#
loop_
_entity.id
_entity.type
_entity.pdbx_description
1 polymer ?
#
loop_
_entity_poly.entity_id
_entity_poly.type
_entity_poly.pdbx_seq_one_letter_code
_entity_poly.pdbx_strand_id
1 'polypeptide(L)'
;ETTIEFGPTIINNWIPSKAAPAASPRLELYYGNTQVGVADLPQMDFASRTAMQGTAGSTFMGRAGSSSSEMNVPASVALYAPGSTTATVAVVKLNMNVVMPLQSSIFLMPHVASQVAKGSPQTFAWTVSDVETSQEYKFKLTAMKLTAVGAQQMQAYVNNGRVSDKVLVEVDGSEKEVTQHCVGRATAGMSASQAPCSFLTTFDMGDSYNIGDQIVVQIAWEASSGAEHVMTSPPIEIVSTLPGGGRRLEVGAPERRLWSQKAWD
;
A
#
# COMPACT_ATOMS: atom_id res chain seq x y z
N GLU A 1 -5.94 14.53 -8.00
CA GLU A 1 -5.27 14.35 -6.69
C GLU A 1 -5.38 12.87 -6.37
N THR A 2 -4.28 12.23 -5.98
CA THR A 2 -4.24 10.79 -5.76
C THR A 2 -3.81 10.53 -4.33
N THR A 3 -4.62 9.77 -3.61
CA THR A 3 -4.37 9.34 -2.23
C THR A 3 -3.89 7.89 -2.26
N ILE A 4 -2.72 7.64 -1.68
CA ILE A 4 -2.19 6.27 -1.55
C ILE A 4 -2.44 5.81 -0.12
N GLU A 5 -3.25 4.76 0.00
CA GLU A 5 -3.62 4.16 1.28
C GLU A 5 -2.60 3.09 1.66
N PHE A 6 -2.00 3.25 2.84
CA PHE A 6 -1.03 2.30 3.36
C PHE A 6 -1.56 1.55 4.57
N GLY A 7 -1.52 0.21 4.50
CA GLY A 7 -1.91 -0.64 5.62
C GLY A 7 -0.93 -0.54 6.81
N PRO A 8 -1.34 -0.99 8.02
CA PRO A 8 -0.56 -0.91 9.26
C PRO A 8 0.83 -1.57 9.18
N THR A 9 0.99 -2.54 8.28
CA THR A 9 2.24 -3.27 8.07
C THR A 9 3.35 -2.40 7.48
N ILE A 10 3.03 -1.24 6.89
CA ILE A 10 4.04 -0.31 6.36
C ILE A 10 4.85 0.38 7.45
N ILE A 11 4.30 0.48 8.67
CA ILE A 11 4.93 1.20 9.79
C ILE A 11 6.32 0.63 10.08
N ASN A 12 6.52 -0.68 9.92
CA ASN A 12 7.83 -1.32 10.09
C ASN A 12 8.91 -0.83 9.11
N ASN A 13 8.52 -0.30 7.94
CA ASN A 13 9.43 0.26 6.94
C ASN A 13 9.64 1.78 7.12
N TRP A 14 8.82 2.44 7.94
CA TRP A 14 8.88 3.89 8.19
C TRP A 14 9.43 4.25 9.57
N ILE A 15 9.37 3.33 10.53
CA ILE A 15 10.03 3.49 11.82
C ILE A 15 11.55 3.37 11.62
N PRO A 16 12.37 4.24 12.24
CA PRO A 16 13.83 4.15 12.19
C PRO A 16 14.32 2.76 12.60
N SER A 17 14.87 2.00 11.65
CA SER A 17 15.54 0.75 11.99
C SER A 17 16.82 1.04 12.78
N LYS A 18 17.03 0.35 13.90
CA LYS A 18 18.30 0.42 14.65
C LYS A 18 19.51 -0.08 13.85
N ALA A 19 19.27 -0.84 12.78
CA ALA A 19 20.29 -1.29 11.83
C ALA A 19 20.05 -0.59 10.49
N ALA A 20 20.85 0.44 10.20
CA ALA A 20 20.84 1.07 8.89
C ALA A 20 21.32 0.10 7.80
N PRO A 21 20.86 0.26 6.54
CA PRO A 21 19.90 1.25 6.06
C PRO A 21 18.51 0.63 5.83
N ALA A 22 17.48 0.95 6.64
CA ALA A 22 16.11 0.63 6.25
C ALA A 22 15.75 1.44 5.01
N ALA A 23 15.31 0.76 3.95
CA ALA A 23 14.83 1.42 2.75
C ALA A 23 13.56 2.22 3.04
N SER A 24 13.68 3.54 2.92
CA SER A 24 12.53 4.42 2.87
C SER A 24 11.88 4.32 1.49
N PRO A 25 10.53 4.38 1.39
CA PRO A 25 9.89 4.44 0.10
C PRO A 25 10.35 5.68 -0.67
N ARG A 26 10.31 5.65 -1.99
CA ARG A 26 10.88 6.69 -2.85
C ARG A 26 9.79 7.44 -3.60
N LEU A 27 10.02 8.74 -3.79
CA LEU A 27 9.30 9.58 -4.73
C LEU A 27 10.11 9.70 -6.01
N GLU A 28 9.46 9.43 -7.13
CA GLU A 28 10.06 9.55 -8.45
C GLU A 28 9.18 10.47 -9.29
N LEU A 29 9.81 11.42 -10.00
CA LEU A 29 9.17 12.31 -10.95
C LEU A 29 9.64 11.94 -12.34
N TYR A 30 8.66 11.75 -13.23
CA TYR A 30 8.90 11.38 -14.62
C TYR A 30 8.38 12.46 -15.56
N TYR A 31 9.15 12.75 -16.62
CA TYR A 31 8.71 13.53 -17.77
C TYR A 31 8.62 12.58 -18.97
N GLY A 32 7.39 12.23 -19.34
CA GLY A 32 7.14 11.08 -20.20
C GLY A 32 7.73 9.83 -19.55
N ASN A 33 8.65 9.17 -20.25
CA ASN A 33 9.32 7.98 -19.72
C ASN A 33 10.62 8.31 -18.94
N THR A 34 11.12 9.54 -18.99
CA THR A 34 12.43 9.87 -18.43
C THR A 34 12.29 10.23 -16.96
N GLN A 35 13.01 9.54 -16.07
CA GLN A 35 13.12 9.97 -14.68
C GLN A 35 13.86 11.30 -14.64
N VAL A 36 13.19 12.33 -14.13
CA VAL A 36 13.76 13.69 -14.03
C VAL A 36 13.98 14.10 -12.57
N GLY A 37 13.34 13.42 -11.62
CA GLY A 37 13.51 13.67 -10.19
C GLY A 37 13.41 12.41 -9.36
N VAL A 38 14.19 12.34 -8.28
CA VAL A 38 14.09 11.29 -7.29
C VAL A 38 14.43 11.81 -5.90
N ALA A 39 13.73 11.30 -4.90
CA ALA A 39 14.07 11.47 -3.50
C ALA A 39 13.47 10.33 -2.67
N ASP A 40 14.08 10.03 -1.53
CA ASP A 40 13.47 9.13 -0.57
C ASP A 40 12.43 9.92 0.25
N LEU A 41 11.31 9.28 0.60
CA LEU A 41 10.36 9.86 1.52
C LEU A 41 11.03 10.07 2.88
N PRO A 42 10.84 11.24 3.51
CA PRO A 42 11.41 11.50 4.81
C PRO A 42 10.86 10.51 5.82
N GLN A 43 11.74 9.97 6.66
CA GLN A 43 11.29 9.20 7.82
C GLN A 43 10.43 10.09 8.71
N MET A 44 9.30 9.56 9.18
CA MET A 44 8.47 10.25 10.15
C MET A 44 9.08 10.06 11.54
N ASP A 45 9.67 11.12 12.08
CA ASP A 45 10.05 11.15 13.49
C ASP A 45 8.83 11.45 14.36
N PHE A 46 8.07 10.39 14.68
CA PHE A 46 6.92 10.45 15.58
C PHE A 46 7.26 10.98 16.99
N ALA A 47 8.55 11.03 17.37
CA ALA A 47 9.01 11.59 18.64
C ALA A 47 9.43 13.07 18.55
N SER A 48 9.62 13.62 17.34
CA SER A 48 10.06 15.00 17.16
C SER A 48 8.91 16.00 17.37
N ARG A 49 8.99 16.79 18.44
CA ARG A 49 8.04 17.89 18.71
C ARG A 49 8.00 18.95 17.61
N THR A 50 9.06 19.07 16.81
CA THR A 50 9.17 20.05 15.71
C THR A 50 8.61 19.49 14.40
N ALA A 51 8.80 18.20 14.10
CA ALA A 51 8.12 17.56 12.96
C ALA A 51 6.60 17.47 13.19
N MET A 52 6.20 17.42 14.46
CA MET A 52 4.83 17.33 14.95
C MET A 52 4.24 18.70 15.33
N GLN A 53 4.92 19.80 14.95
CA GLN A 53 4.44 21.16 15.24
C GLN A 53 3.20 21.44 14.37
N GLY A 54 2.02 21.46 14.99
CA GLY A 54 0.73 21.62 14.29
C GLY A 54 -0.22 20.42 14.45
N THR A 55 0.27 19.26 14.92
CA THR A 55 -0.55 18.09 15.25
C THR A 55 -0.99 18.06 16.72
N ALA A 56 -0.89 19.20 17.42
CA ALA A 56 -0.98 19.36 18.87
C ALA A 56 -2.36 19.06 19.52
N GLY A 57 -3.25 18.36 18.82
CA GLY A 57 -4.58 17.96 19.31
C GLY A 57 -4.79 16.45 19.45
N SER A 58 -4.03 15.59 18.75
CA SER A 58 -4.32 14.15 18.69
C SER A 58 -3.32 13.32 19.50
N THR A 59 -3.77 12.90 20.68
CA THR A 59 -3.08 11.89 21.49
C THR A 59 -3.16 10.54 20.78
N PHE A 60 -2.19 10.23 19.92
CA PHE A 60 -2.12 8.97 19.15
C PHE A 60 -2.16 7.70 20.01
N MET A 61 -1.83 7.79 21.31
CA MET A 61 -1.77 6.64 22.22
C MET A 61 -2.38 6.88 23.62
N GLY A 62 -3.50 7.59 23.70
CA GLY A 62 -4.35 7.42 24.89
C GLY A 62 -5.07 8.66 25.39
N ARG A 63 -6.38 8.70 25.12
CA ARG A 63 -7.43 8.93 26.12
C ARG A 63 -8.77 8.67 25.44
N ALA A 64 -9.57 7.77 25.99
CA ALA A 64 -10.97 7.65 25.63
C ALA A 64 -11.65 9.01 25.92
N GLY A 65 -11.85 9.82 24.88
CA GLY A 65 -12.52 11.12 25.01
C GLY A 65 -12.06 12.25 24.08
N SER A 66 -10.95 12.15 23.35
CA SER A 66 -10.62 13.15 22.30
C SER A 66 -11.13 12.67 20.94
N SER A 67 -12.07 13.41 20.36
CA SER A 67 -12.84 13.06 19.16
C SER A 67 -12.07 13.11 17.83
N SER A 68 -10.76 13.41 17.82
CA SER A 68 -9.92 13.34 16.62
C SER A 68 -8.65 12.53 16.92
N SER A 69 -8.62 11.29 16.44
CA SER A 69 -7.43 10.41 16.52
C SER A 69 -6.47 10.61 15.35
N GLU A 70 -6.80 11.55 14.46
CA GLU A 70 -6.12 11.82 13.21
C GLU A 70 -4.97 12.80 13.42
N MET A 71 -3.89 12.58 12.71
CA MET A 71 -2.67 13.37 12.80
C MET A 71 -2.21 13.72 11.40
N ASN A 72 -2.19 15.01 11.09
CA ASN A 72 -1.77 15.51 9.77
C ASN A 72 -0.32 16.01 9.82
N VAL A 73 0.59 15.30 9.17
CA VAL A 73 2.02 15.63 9.11
C VAL A 73 2.32 16.21 7.73
N PRO A 74 2.48 17.55 7.59
CA PRO A 74 2.91 18.14 6.35
C PRO A 74 4.38 17.83 6.10
N ALA A 75 4.71 17.39 4.89
CA ALA A 75 6.09 17.15 4.45
C ALA A 75 6.36 17.87 3.13
N SER A 76 7.58 18.37 2.97
CA SER A 76 8.08 18.91 1.71
C SER A 76 9.35 18.15 1.34
N VAL A 77 9.34 17.53 0.17
CA VAL A 77 10.44 16.70 -0.32
C VAL A 77 11.01 17.34 -1.58
N ALA A 78 12.28 17.73 -1.51
CA ALA A 78 13.00 18.19 -2.69
C ALA A 78 13.38 16.97 -3.54
N LEU A 79 12.94 16.94 -4.79
CA LEU A 79 13.34 15.94 -5.77
C LEU A 79 14.62 16.41 -6.45
N TYR A 80 15.61 15.54 -6.51
CA TYR A 80 16.89 15.83 -7.16
C TYR A 80 16.99 15.13 -8.51
N ALA A 81 17.76 15.71 -9.43
CA ALA A 81 18.06 15.05 -10.70
C ALA A 81 18.69 13.67 -10.45
N PRO A 82 18.39 12.63 -11.25
CA PRO A 82 18.95 11.30 -11.05
C PRO A 82 20.48 11.33 -10.98
N GLY A 83 21.06 10.71 -9.95
CA GLY A 83 22.50 10.68 -9.72
C GLY A 83 23.08 11.95 -9.09
N SER A 84 22.25 12.94 -8.74
CA SER A 84 22.66 14.17 -8.07
C SER A 84 21.99 14.30 -6.71
N THR A 85 22.72 14.85 -5.74
CA THR A 85 22.22 15.18 -4.40
C THR A 85 22.05 16.68 -4.17
N THR A 86 22.34 17.51 -5.18
CA THR A 86 22.40 18.98 -5.06
C THR A 86 21.55 19.71 -6.09
N ALA A 87 21.39 19.16 -7.30
CA ALA A 87 20.53 19.72 -8.32
C ALA A 87 19.05 19.36 -8.06
N THR A 88 18.33 20.25 -7.39
CA THR A 88 16.88 20.13 -7.18
C THR A 88 16.11 20.43 -8.46
N VAL A 89 15.21 19.53 -8.85
CA VAL A 89 14.37 19.63 -10.05
C VAL A 89 12.93 20.02 -9.70
N ALA A 90 12.43 19.59 -8.54
CA ALA A 90 11.09 19.92 -8.08
C ALA A 90 10.99 19.86 -6.54
N VAL A 91 9.93 20.43 -5.98
CA VAL A 91 9.57 20.27 -4.57
C VAL A 91 8.16 19.71 -4.50
N VAL A 92 8.01 18.52 -3.93
CA VAL A 92 6.72 17.87 -3.70
C VAL A 92 6.24 18.23 -2.30
N LYS A 93 5.02 18.77 -2.22
CA LYS A 93 4.33 18.99 -0.95
C LYS A 93 3.36 17.84 -0.73
N LEU A 94 3.45 17.22 0.42
CA LEU A 94 2.66 16.06 0.82
C LEU A 94 2.00 16.38 2.15
N ASN A 95 0.78 15.89 2.34
CA ASN A 95 0.15 15.86 3.65
C ASN A 95 -0.11 14.40 4.01
N MET A 96 0.53 13.92 5.07
CA MET A 96 0.36 12.55 5.53
C MET A 96 -0.68 12.54 6.65
N ASN A 97 -1.85 11.96 6.37
CA ASN A 97 -2.87 11.75 7.40
C ASN A 97 -2.64 10.39 8.07
N VAL A 98 -2.27 10.42 9.35
CA VAL A 98 -2.09 9.24 10.20
C VAL A 98 -3.36 9.07 11.02
N VAL A 99 -4.07 7.96 10.77
CA VAL A 99 -5.29 7.60 11.50
C VAL A 99 -5.05 6.35 12.35
N MET A 100 -5.91 6.10 13.35
CA MET A 100 -5.86 4.83 14.07
C MET A 100 -6.09 3.65 13.11
N PRO A 101 -5.42 2.49 13.31
CA PRO A 101 -5.64 1.30 12.48
C PRO A 101 -7.11 0.83 12.40
N LEU A 102 -7.90 1.14 13.44
CA LEU A 102 -9.33 0.84 13.49
C LEU A 102 -10.17 1.71 12.53
N GLN A 103 -9.63 2.84 12.10
CA GLN A 103 -10.28 3.83 11.23
C GLN A 103 -9.70 3.82 9.81
N SER A 104 -8.57 3.13 9.58
CA SER A 104 -7.89 3.10 8.28
C SER A 104 -8.56 2.19 7.25
N SER A 105 -8.36 2.54 5.98
CA SER A 105 -8.56 1.64 4.84
C SER A 105 -7.47 0.56 4.82
N ILE A 106 -7.86 -0.71 4.97
CA ILE A 106 -6.92 -1.84 5.07
C ILE A 106 -7.44 -3.08 4.38
N PHE A 107 -6.56 -3.96 3.93
CA PHE A 107 -6.94 -5.33 3.60
C PHE A 107 -7.17 -6.17 4.86
N LEU A 108 -8.36 -6.74 4.98
CA LEU A 108 -8.72 -7.75 5.98
C LEU A 108 -8.34 -9.15 5.49
N MET A 109 -8.50 -9.40 4.17
CA MET A 109 -8.10 -10.63 3.51
C MET A 109 -7.52 -10.33 2.12
N PRO A 110 -6.31 -10.84 1.80
CA PRO A 110 -5.33 -11.37 2.75
C PRO A 110 -4.79 -10.25 3.65
N HIS A 111 -4.52 -10.52 4.93
CA HIS A 111 -3.91 -9.55 5.86
C HIS A 111 -2.38 -9.72 5.97
N VAL A 112 -1.84 -10.80 5.40
CA VAL A 112 -0.41 -11.12 5.33
C VAL A 112 -0.09 -11.79 4.01
N ALA A 113 1.20 -11.90 3.69
CA ALA A 113 1.64 -12.64 2.52
C ALA A 113 1.15 -14.10 2.55
N SER A 114 0.68 -14.61 1.42
CA SER A 114 0.06 -15.93 1.32
C SER A 114 0.41 -16.67 0.04
N GLN A 115 0.12 -17.97 0.01
CA GLN A 115 0.19 -18.80 -1.20
C GLN A 115 -1.21 -19.15 -1.66
N VAL A 116 -1.40 -19.17 -2.97
CA VAL A 116 -2.69 -19.43 -3.60
C VAL A 116 -2.52 -20.45 -4.73
N ALA A 117 -3.38 -21.46 -4.78
CA ALA A 117 -3.37 -22.41 -5.88
C ALA A 117 -3.78 -21.71 -7.19
N LYS A 118 -3.06 -22.01 -8.28
CA LYS A 118 -3.49 -21.60 -9.62
C LYS A 118 -4.91 -22.08 -9.90
N GLY A 119 -5.71 -21.23 -10.52
CA GLY A 119 -7.12 -21.46 -10.85
C GLY A 119 -8.07 -21.35 -9.67
N SER A 120 -7.58 -21.11 -8.45
CA SER A 120 -8.46 -21.01 -7.29
C SER A 120 -9.02 -19.60 -7.11
N PRO A 121 -10.34 -19.46 -6.87
CA PRO A 121 -10.93 -18.18 -6.50
C PRO A 121 -10.40 -17.72 -5.14
N GLN A 122 -10.03 -16.45 -5.02
CA GLN A 122 -9.55 -15.85 -3.78
C GLN A 122 -10.47 -14.75 -3.29
N THR A 123 -10.85 -14.82 -2.02
CA THR A 123 -11.64 -13.74 -1.41
C THR A 123 -10.72 -12.63 -0.95
N PHE A 124 -10.98 -11.44 -1.46
CA PHE A 124 -10.42 -10.20 -0.96
C PHE A 124 -11.47 -9.50 -0.13
N ALA A 125 -11.08 -9.07 1.07
CA ALA A 125 -11.91 -8.23 1.92
C ALA A 125 -11.07 -7.05 2.38
N TRP A 126 -11.65 -5.86 2.33
CA TRP A 126 -10.97 -4.64 2.70
C TRP A 126 -11.92 -3.66 3.37
N THR A 127 -11.34 -2.68 4.06
CA THR A 127 -12.06 -1.56 4.62
C THR A 127 -11.77 -0.28 3.84
N VAL A 128 -12.73 0.63 3.82
CA VAL A 128 -12.55 2.01 3.37
C VAL A 128 -13.02 2.95 4.47
N SER A 129 -12.18 3.92 4.82
CA SER A 129 -12.50 4.99 5.77
C SER A 129 -13.46 6.01 5.16
N ASP A 130 -14.15 6.78 6.00
CA ASP A 130 -14.93 7.97 5.59
C ASP A 130 -16.02 7.74 4.53
N VAL A 131 -16.55 6.52 4.45
CA VAL A 131 -17.60 6.20 3.49
C VAL A 131 -19.01 6.39 4.04
N GLU A 132 -19.91 6.84 3.17
CA GLU A 132 -21.35 6.87 3.38
C GLU A 132 -22.01 5.52 3.05
N THR A 133 -22.79 4.95 3.96
CA THR A 133 -23.35 3.59 3.81
C THR A 133 -24.40 3.46 2.71
N SER A 134 -25.14 4.54 2.46
CA SER A 134 -26.15 4.59 1.38
C SER A 134 -25.53 4.82 0.01
N GLN A 135 -24.25 5.21 -0.04
CA GLN A 135 -23.54 5.39 -1.29
C GLN A 135 -23.11 4.04 -1.85
N GLU A 136 -23.20 3.93 -3.17
CA GLU A 136 -22.63 2.82 -3.92
C GLU A 136 -21.20 3.19 -4.33
N TYR A 137 -20.26 2.28 -4.09
CA TYR A 137 -18.85 2.46 -4.41
C TYR A 137 -18.48 1.58 -5.60
N LYS A 138 -17.74 2.17 -6.54
CA LYS A 138 -17.13 1.45 -7.65
C LYS A 138 -15.66 1.22 -7.34
N PHE A 139 -15.28 -0.04 -7.31
CA PHE A 139 -13.90 -0.46 -7.11
C PHE A 139 -13.38 -1.09 -8.38
N LYS A 140 -12.17 -0.71 -8.78
CA LYS A 140 -11.40 -1.39 -9.81
C LYS A 140 -10.29 -2.20 -9.15
N LEU A 141 -10.30 -3.51 -9.35
CA LEU A 141 -9.28 -4.42 -8.88
C LEU A 141 -8.40 -4.83 -10.05
N THR A 142 -7.08 -4.72 -9.88
CA THR A 142 -6.10 -5.10 -10.89
C THR A 142 -4.99 -5.92 -10.25
N ALA A 143 -4.65 -7.08 -10.84
CA ALA A 143 -3.51 -7.85 -10.37
C ALA A 143 -2.21 -7.31 -10.97
N MET A 144 -1.24 -7.06 -10.12
CA MET A 144 0.09 -6.59 -10.50
C MET A 144 1.11 -7.68 -10.18
N LYS A 145 1.82 -8.17 -11.20
CA LYS A 145 2.88 -9.16 -11.09
C LYS A 145 4.24 -8.51 -10.93
N LEU A 146 5.00 -9.00 -9.96
CA LEU A 146 6.39 -8.62 -9.76
C LEU A 146 7.26 -9.26 -10.84
N THR A 147 7.78 -8.44 -11.74
CA THR A 147 8.57 -8.87 -12.90
C THR A 147 9.98 -8.33 -12.79
N ALA A 148 10.97 -9.22 -12.95
CA ALA A 148 12.36 -8.80 -13.07
C ALA A 148 12.59 -8.14 -14.43
N VAL A 149 13.19 -6.96 -14.44
CA VAL A 149 13.39 -6.19 -15.66
C VAL A 149 14.87 -5.83 -15.76
N GLY A 150 15.47 -6.16 -16.91
CA GLY A 150 16.86 -5.76 -17.16
C GLY A 150 17.01 -4.25 -17.18
N ALA A 151 18.15 -3.72 -16.74
CA ALA A 151 18.39 -2.28 -16.64
C ALA A 151 18.08 -1.51 -17.93
N GLN A 152 18.30 -2.13 -19.09
CA GLN A 152 18.03 -1.55 -20.42
C GLN A 152 16.52 -1.44 -20.74
N GLN A 153 15.68 -2.25 -20.11
CA GLN A 153 14.23 -2.31 -20.33
C GLN A 153 13.44 -1.52 -19.28
N MET A 154 14.07 -1.11 -18.18
CA MET A 154 13.43 -0.33 -17.11
C MET A 154 12.75 0.95 -17.62
N GLN A 155 13.25 1.51 -18.72
CA GLN A 155 12.69 2.69 -19.37
C GLN A 155 11.28 2.48 -19.95
N ALA A 156 10.83 1.23 -20.12
CA ALA A 156 9.46 0.93 -20.53
C ALA A 156 8.49 0.83 -19.34
N TYR A 157 8.99 0.75 -18.11
CA TYR A 157 8.21 0.48 -16.88
C TYR A 157 8.32 1.60 -15.84
N VAL A 158 8.54 2.81 -16.33
CA VAL A 158 8.76 4.02 -15.52
C VAL A 158 7.56 4.35 -14.65
N ASN A 159 6.36 4.12 -15.20
CA ASN A 159 5.10 4.42 -14.52
C ASN A 159 4.64 3.27 -13.61
N ASN A 160 5.40 2.18 -13.55
CA ASN A 160 5.07 1.00 -12.77
C ASN A 160 5.66 1.13 -11.36
N GLY A 161 4.96 0.57 -10.37
CA GLY A 161 5.50 0.47 -9.02
C GLY A 161 6.80 -0.33 -9.02
N ARG A 162 7.91 0.28 -8.56
CA ARG A 162 9.23 -0.36 -8.55
C ARG A 162 9.53 -0.97 -7.20
N VAL A 163 10.20 -2.10 -7.26
CA VAL A 163 10.61 -2.88 -6.10
C VAL A 163 12.01 -3.40 -6.40
N SER A 164 13.01 -2.63 -5.96
CA SER A 164 14.43 -2.93 -6.24
C SER A 164 14.70 -3.04 -7.75
N ASP A 165 15.20 -4.19 -8.23
CA ASP A 165 15.45 -4.48 -9.64
C ASP A 165 14.20 -5.01 -10.39
N LYS A 166 13.03 -4.98 -9.74
CA LYS A 166 11.76 -5.49 -10.28
C LYS A 166 10.72 -4.38 -10.38
N VAL A 167 9.70 -4.64 -11.16
CA VAL A 167 8.56 -3.74 -11.34
C VAL A 167 7.25 -4.52 -11.24
N LEU A 168 6.22 -3.84 -10.77
CA LEU A 168 4.85 -4.33 -10.72
C LEU A 168 4.21 -4.07 -12.09
N VAL A 169 4.05 -5.13 -12.87
CA VAL A 169 3.40 -5.08 -14.20
C VAL A 169 1.98 -5.60 -14.07
N GLU A 170 1.03 -4.88 -14.63
CA GLU A 170 -0.36 -5.37 -14.71
C GLU A 170 -0.41 -6.73 -15.42
N VAL A 171 -1.21 -7.64 -14.86
CA VAL A 171 -1.50 -8.93 -15.50
C VAL A 171 -2.63 -8.71 -16.49
N ASP A 172 -2.38 -9.00 -17.77
CA ASP A 172 -3.37 -8.84 -18.83
C ASP A 172 -4.67 -9.60 -18.51
N GLY A 173 -5.80 -8.88 -18.63
CA GLY A 173 -7.14 -9.41 -18.36
C GLY A 173 -7.46 -9.65 -16.89
N SER A 174 -6.61 -9.17 -15.96
CA SER A 174 -6.87 -9.28 -14.52
C SER A 174 -7.80 -8.20 -13.97
N GLU A 175 -8.15 -7.20 -14.77
CA GLU A 175 -9.03 -6.11 -14.34
C GLU A 175 -10.43 -6.63 -13.99
N LYS A 176 -10.91 -6.22 -12.82
CA LYS A 176 -12.26 -6.52 -12.34
C LYS A 176 -12.88 -5.29 -11.70
N GLU A 177 -13.96 -4.80 -12.29
CA GLU A 177 -14.80 -3.78 -11.67
C GLU A 177 -15.87 -4.43 -10.79
N VAL A 178 -16.05 -3.88 -9.59
CA VAL A 178 -17.13 -4.27 -8.68
C VAL A 178 -17.81 -3.05 -8.11
N THR A 179 -19.13 -3.11 -8.11
CA THR A 179 -20.00 -2.06 -7.60
C THR A 179 -20.67 -2.60 -6.35
N GLN A 180 -20.44 -1.97 -5.20
CA GLN A 180 -20.90 -2.49 -3.91
C GLN A 180 -21.35 -1.38 -2.96
N HIS A 181 -22.36 -1.69 -2.16
CA HIS A 181 -22.66 -0.94 -0.94
C HIS A 181 -21.81 -1.46 0.21
N CYS A 182 -21.69 -0.63 1.25
CA CYS A 182 -21.07 -1.02 2.51
C CYS A 182 -21.73 -2.28 3.08
N VAL A 183 -20.97 -3.37 3.21
CA VAL A 183 -21.48 -4.66 3.74
C VAL A 183 -21.65 -4.59 5.26
N GLY A 184 -20.81 -3.83 5.94
CA GLY A 184 -20.88 -3.63 7.38
C GLY A 184 -19.81 -2.67 7.89
N ARG A 185 -20.02 -2.14 9.10
CA ARG A 185 -19.07 -1.27 9.80
C ARG A 185 -18.44 -1.99 10.99
N ALA A 186 -17.14 -1.82 11.18
CA ALA A 186 -16.48 -2.26 12.41
C ALA A 186 -16.76 -1.23 13.53
N THR A 187 -17.81 -1.46 14.31
CA THR A 187 -18.36 -0.46 15.27
C THR A 187 -17.94 -0.66 16.72
N ALA A 188 -16.85 -1.37 17.01
CA ALA A 188 -16.43 -1.67 18.39
C ALA A 188 -16.07 -0.39 19.20
N GLY A 189 -17.09 0.30 19.72
CA GLY A 189 -16.99 1.56 20.46
C GLY A 189 -16.83 2.82 19.61
N MET A 190 -16.85 2.73 18.28
CA MET A 190 -16.67 3.89 17.38
C MET A 190 -18.01 4.46 16.91
N SER A 191 -18.06 5.77 16.68
CA SER A 191 -19.23 6.37 16.06
C SER A 191 -19.41 5.83 14.64
N ALA A 192 -20.65 5.76 14.17
CA ALA A 192 -20.94 5.29 12.83
C ALA A 192 -20.16 6.08 11.76
N SER A 193 -19.95 7.39 11.97
CA SER A 193 -19.17 8.26 11.08
C SER A 193 -17.67 7.98 11.04
N GLN A 194 -17.14 7.25 12.03
CA GLN A 194 -15.71 6.93 12.15
C GLN A 194 -15.41 5.45 11.84
N ALA A 195 -16.44 4.61 11.76
CA ALA A 195 -16.29 3.19 11.51
C ALA A 195 -16.11 2.91 10.02
N PRO A 196 -14.97 2.33 9.61
CA PRO A 196 -14.73 2.08 8.21
C PRO A 196 -15.67 0.98 7.73
N CYS A 197 -16.10 1.09 6.48
CA CYS A 197 -16.94 0.06 5.87
C CYS A 197 -16.12 -1.05 5.30
N SER A 198 -16.64 -2.26 5.44
CA SER A 198 -16.08 -3.46 4.85
C SER A 198 -16.72 -3.74 3.50
N PHE A 199 -15.89 -4.17 2.57
CA PHE A 199 -16.24 -4.65 1.23
C PHE A 199 -15.56 -5.98 1.00
N LEU A 200 -16.13 -6.81 0.14
CA LEU A 200 -15.54 -8.09 -0.20
C LEU A 200 -15.82 -8.47 -1.64
N THR A 201 -14.88 -9.15 -2.28
CA THR A 201 -15.11 -9.75 -3.58
C THR A 201 -14.27 -11.00 -3.75
N THR A 202 -14.69 -11.85 -4.68
CA THR A 202 -13.87 -12.97 -5.14
C THR A 202 -13.10 -12.53 -6.37
N PHE A 203 -11.82 -12.84 -6.42
CA PHE A 203 -10.93 -12.53 -7.53
C PHE A 203 -10.27 -13.83 -8.00
N ASP A 204 -10.38 -14.12 -9.29
CA ASP A 204 -10.01 -15.42 -9.84
C ASP A 204 -8.54 -15.41 -10.26
N MET A 205 -7.75 -16.31 -9.66
CA MET A 205 -6.35 -16.52 -10.05
C MET A 205 -6.27 -17.49 -11.23
N GLY A 206 -6.91 -17.13 -12.35
CA GLY A 206 -7.11 -17.98 -13.53
C GLY A 206 -5.85 -18.33 -14.34
N ASP A 207 -6.00 -18.42 -15.66
CA ASP A 207 -4.93 -18.93 -16.53
C ASP A 207 -3.81 -17.94 -16.82
N SER A 208 -4.05 -16.63 -16.67
CA SER A 208 -3.07 -15.56 -16.86
C SER A 208 -1.89 -15.61 -15.87
N TYR A 209 -1.96 -16.46 -14.86
CA TYR A 209 -0.95 -16.60 -13.82
C TYR A 209 -0.10 -17.87 -14.00
N ASN A 210 1.19 -17.78 -13.70
CA ASN A 210 2.10 -18.91 -13.71
C ASN A 210 2.49 -19.31 -12.27
N ILE A 211 2.84 -20.60 -12.10
CA ILE A 211 3.38 -21.08 -10.83
C ILE A 211 4.70 -20.34 -10.55
N GLY A 212 4.84 -19.83 -9.33
CA GLY A 212 5.95 -18.98 -8.88
C GLY A 212 5.73 -17.49 -9.10
N ASP A 213 4.63 -17.08 -9.74
CA ASP A 213 4.30 -15.66 -9.88
C ASP A 213 4.03 -15.05 -8.51
N GLN A 214 4.71 -13.93 -8.24
CA GLN A 214 4.47 -13.09 -7.08
C GLN A 214 3.62 -11.92 -7.52
N ILE A 215 2.43 -11.79 -6.94
CA ILE A 215 1.45 -10.78 -7.32
C ILE A 215 0.99 -9.98 -6.10
N VAL A 216 0.46 -8.79 -6.37
CA VAL A 216 -0.37 -8.03 -5.43
C VAL A 216 -1.65 -7.65 -6.15
N VAL A 217 -2.74 -7.48 -5.42
CA VAL A 217 -3.98 -6.93 -5.97
C VAL A 217 -4.07 -5.47 -5.55
N GLN A 218 -4.11 -4.59 -6.54
CA GLN A 218 -4.37 -3.18 -6.36
C GLN A 218 -5.88 -2.94 -6.43
N ILE A 219 -6.41 -2.15 -5.50
CA ILE A 219 -7.79 -1.68 -5.48
C ILE A 219 -7.75 -0.17 -5.64
N ALA A 220 -8.46 0.33 -6.64
CA ALA A 220 -8.67 1.76 -6.88
C ALA A 220 -10.16 2.11 -6.72
N TRP A 221 -10.44 3.28 -6.14
CA TRP A 221 -11.80 3.84 -6.05
C TRP A 221 -11.75 5.36 -6.02
N GLU A 222 -12.87 6.00 -6.37
CA GLU A 222 -13.03 7.44 -6.25
C GLU A 222 -13.74 7.76 -4.92
N ALA A 223 -13.13 8.63 -4.12
CA ALA A 223 -13.79 9.16 -2.92
C ALA A 223 -14.87 10.17 -3.32
N SER A 224 -15.77 10.49 -2.39
CA SER A 224 -16.79 11.54 -2.59
C SER A 224 -16.21 12.92 -2.89
N SER A 225 -14.94 13.16 -2.54
CA SER A 225 -14.17 14.36 -2.88
C SER A 225 -13.70 14.43 -4.34
N GLY A 226 -13.83 13.35 -5.11
CA GLY A 226 -13.29 13.21 -6.46
C GLY A 226 -11.80 12.85 -6.52
N ALA A 227 -11.17 12.58 -5.36
CA ALA A 227 -9.81 12.05 -5.31
C ALA A 227 -9.81 10.56 -5.66
N GLU A 228 -8.81 10.12 -6.42
CA GLU A 228 -8.57 8.70 -6.66
C GLU A 228 -7.78 8.13 -5.49
N HIS A 229 -8.30 7.07 -4.88
CA HIS A 229 -7.64 6.33 -3.81
C HIS A 229 -7.16 5.00 -4.34
N VAL A 230 -5.96 4.60 -3.91
CA VAL A 230 -5.36 3.33 -4.30
C VAL A 230 -4.81 2.62 -3.07
N MET A 231 -5.11 1.34 -2.95
CA MET A 231 -4.59 0.45 -1.91
C MET A 231 -4.05 -0.82 -2.54
N THR A 232 -2.95 -1.35 -2.01
CA THR A 232 -2.31 -2.58 -2.52
C THR A 232 -2.35 -3.69 -1.47
N SER A 233 -2.74 -4.91 -1.88
CA SER A 233 -2.81 -6.06 -0.98
C SER A 233 -1.42 -6.51 -0.52
N PRO A 234 -1.36 -7.28 0.57
CA PRO A 234 -0.20 -8.13 0.82
C PRO A 234 0.13 -9.04 -0.37
N PRO A 235 1.40 -9.45 -0.53
CA PRO A 235 1.83 -10.24 -1.68
C PRO A 235 1.32 -11.67 -1.64
N ILE A 236 0.98 -12.20 -2.80
CA ILE A 236 0.48 -13.55 -3.01
C ILE A 236 1.43 -14.28 -3.95
N GLU A 237 1.80 -15.51 -3.62
CA GLU A 237 2.55 -16.39 -4.50
C GLU A 237 1.64 -17.47 -5.09
N ILE A 238 1.67 -17.62 -6.41
CA ILE A 238 0.90 -18.63 -7.13
C ILE A 238 1.63 -19.98 -7.06
N VAL A 239 0.95 -21.00 -6.55
CA VAL A 239 1.49 -22.37 -6.42
C VAL A 239 0.65 -23.38 -7.21
N SER A 240 1.24 -24.53 -7.54
CA SER A 240 0.54 -25.58 -8.32
C SER A 240 -0.65 -26.18 -7.58
N THR A 241 -0.45 -26.44 -6.29
CA THR A 241 -1.42 -27.04 -5.37
C THR A 241 -1.07 -26.55 -3.98
N LEU A 242 -2.06 -26.17 -3.18
CA LEU A 242 -1.81 -25.91 -1.76
C LEU A 242 -1.35 -27.22 -1.11
N PRO A 243 -0.15 -27.29 -0.51
CA PRO A 243 0.21 -28.45 0.31
C PRO A 243 -0.83 -28.53 1.44
N GLY A 244 -1.44 -29.72 1.63
CA GLY A 244 -2.65 -29.92 2.43
C GLY A 244 -2.82 -28.99 3.65
N GLY A 245 -3.86 -28.16 3.60
CA GLY A 245 -4.15 -27.11 4.58
C GLY A 245 -3.39 -25.82 4.26
N GLY A 246 -4.11 -24.75 3.92
CA GLY A 246 -3.56 -23.44 3.55
C GLY A 246 -2.42 -23.02 4.46
N ARG A 247 -1.19 -23.20 3.99
CA ARG A 247 0.00 -22.92 4.77
C ARG A 247 0.27 -21.43 4.65
N ARG A 248 0.14 -20.71 5.77
CA ARG A 248 0.88 -19.46 5.98
C ARG A 248 2.33 -19.77 5.63
N LEU A 249 3.00 -18.92 4.85
CA LEU A 249 4.43 -19.07 4.55
C LEU A 249 5.18 -19.33 5.86
N GLU A 250 5.67 -20.56 6.06
CA GLU A 250 6.14 -21.01 7.38
C GLU A 250 7.46 -20.34 7.77
N VAL A 251 7.47 -19.84 9.01
CA VAL A 251 8.54 -19.09 9.70
C VAL A 251 9.66 -20.02 10.22
N GLY A 252 9.93 -21.14 9.52
CA GLY A 252 10.83 -22.20 10.00
C GLY A 252 12.21 -22.27 9.33
N ALA A 253 12.39 -21.62 8.18
CA ALA A 253 13.70 -21.29 7.61
C ALA A 253 14.08 -19.89 8.12
N PRO A 254 15.36 -19.61 8.43
CA PRO A 254 15.78 -18.37 9.14
C PRO A 254 15.06 -17.19 8.53
N GLU A 255 14.18 -16.54 9.31
CA GLU A 255 13.18 -15.57 8.87
C GLU A 255 13.40 -15.16 7.41
N ARG A 256 12.86 -15.94 6.46
CA ARG A 256 12.71 -15.44 5.10
C ARG A 256 11.56 -14.46 5.18
N ARG A 257 11.85 -13.30 5.79
CA ARG A 257 11.33 -12.03 5.30
C ARG A 257 11.46 -12.14 3.79
N LEU A 258 10.34 -12.19 3.08
CA LEU A 258 10.36 -12.07 1.62
C LEU A 258 11.03 -10.74 1.18
N TRP A 259 11.28 -9.86 2.16
CA TRP A 259 12.05 -8.64 2.13
C TRP A 259 13.18 -8.71 3.17
N SER A 260 14.24 -9.48 2.88
CA SER A 260 15.48 -9.30 3.67
C SER A 260 16.06 -7.92 3.38
N GLN A 261 16.75 -7.29 4.33
CA GLN A 261 17.49 -6.03 4.15
C GLN A 261 18.27 -6.00 2.83
N LYS A 262 18.85 -7.16 2.47
CA LYS A 262 19.64 -7.39 1.27
C LYS A 262 18.87 -7.34 -0.06
N ALA A 263 17.54 -7.34 -0.02
CA ALA A 263 16.69 -7.12 -1.19
C ALA A 263 16.49 -5.62 -1.46
N TRP A 264 16.88 -4.76 -0.53
CA TRP A 264 16.78 -3.30 -0.58
C TRP A 264 18.13 -2.57 -0.64
N ASP A 265 19.24 -3.31 -0.52
CA ASP A 265 20.59 -2.87 -0.87
C ASP A 265 20.84 -3.04 -2.38
#